data_AF-A0A8H9LAL5-F1
#
_entry.id   AF-A0A8H9LAL5-F1
#
_cell.length_a   1.000
_cell.length_b   1.000
_cell.length_c   1.000
_cell.angle_alpha   90.00
_cell.angle_beta   90.00
_cell.angle_gamma   90.00
#
_symmetry.space_group_name_H-M   'P 1'
#
loop_
_entity.id
_entity.type
_entity.pdbx_description
1 polymer ?
#
loop_
_entity_poly.entity_id
_entity_poly.type
_entity_poly.pdbx_seq_one_letter_code
_entity_poly.pdbx_strand_id
1 'polypeptide(L)'
;MTGGTLAAALLGGWIEGRREVPWDLAAIGLPALETRVGVPAVTVAILDTGMSAQPYLSGVQQAGYDFISDPSITGDGGGRDPHAWASRGGVGYHGAAVAGLVHQVNPSARLLHVRIIGRADTATLADAVDGLRWAAGVLMPVPGVPVNLHPARVITASVKLRDVP
;
A
#
# COMPACT_ATOMS: atom_id res chain seq x y z
N MET A 1 -22.04 -40.11 -26.34
CA MET A 1 -22.58 -40.53 -25.04
C MET A 1 -21.61 -40.02 -23.99
N THR A 2 -21.87 -39.13 -23.05
CA THR A 2 -23.01 -38.38 -22.48
C THR A 2 -22.31 -37.27 -21.68
N GLY A 3 -22.61 -35.98 -21.80
CA GLY A 3 -23.92 -35.38 -21.55
C GLY A 3 -23.82 -34.59 -20.24
N GLY A 4 -23.94 -33.27 -20.32
CA GLY A 4 -23.89 -32.36 -19.17
C GLY A 4 -24.32 -30.95 -19.55
N THR A 5 -25.43 -30.84 -20.29
CA THR A 5 -26.14 -29.59 -20.55
C THR A 5 -27.06 -29.32 -19.37
N LEU A 6 -26.97 -28.14 -18.74
CA LEU A 6 -28.08 -27.58 -17.99
C LEU A 6 -28.45 -26.20 -18.55
N ALA A 7 -29.63 -26.24 -19.18
CA ALA A 7 -30.61 -25.20 -19.48
C ALA A 7 -30.24 -23.72 -19.37
N ALA A 8 -30.53 -23.02 -20.47
CA ALA A 8 -30.61 -21.57 -20.58
C ALA A 8 -31.61 -20.95 -19.60
N ALA A 9 -31.17 -19.91 -18.89
CA ALA A 9 -32.08 -18.89 -18.34
C ALA A 9 -32.30 -17.83 -19.43
N LEU A 10 -33.47 -17.90 -20.07
CA LEU A 10 -34.03 -16.83 -20.88
C LEU A 10 -34.37 -15.66 -19.96
N LEU A 11 -33.66 -14.54 -20.09
CA LEU A 11 -34.07 -13.14 -19.86
C LEU A 11 -32.80 -12.25 -19.88
N GLY A 12 -32.54 -11.59 -21.01
CA GLY A 12 -31.87 -10.28 -21.07
C GLY A 12 -30.46 -10.08 -20.48
N GLY A 13 -29.63 -11.13 -20.36
CA GLY A 13 -28.26 -10.97 -19.86
C GLY A 13 -27.27 -10.71 -20.99
N TRP A 14 -26.74 -9.49 -21.08
CA TRP A 14 -25.43 -9.28 -21.72
C TRP A 14 -24.42 -10.16 -20.99
N ILE A 15 -23.91 -11.18 -21.67
CA ILE A 15 -22.73 -11.89 -21.19
C ILE A 15 -21.56 -10.91 -21.36
N GLU A 16 -21.26 -10.10 -20.34
CA GLU A 16 -20.02 -9.33 -20.24
C GLU A 16 -18.89 -10.32 -19.99
N GLY A 17 -18.52 -11.02 -21.06
CA GLY A 17 -17.77 -12.25 -21.02
C GLY A 17 -16.28 -12.06 -21.17
N ARG A 18 -15.66 -11.05 -20.53
CA ARG A 18 -14.29 -11.05 -19.98
C ARG A 18 -14.19 -9.93 -18.96
N ARG A 19 -13.74 -10.20 -17.73
CA ARG A 19 -13.22 -9.13 -16.87
C ARG A 19 -12.03 -8.54 -17.61
N GLU A 20 -12.15 -7.30 -18.10
CA GLU A 20 -11.02 -6.62 -18.71
C GLU A 20 -9.88 -6.56 -17.70
N VAL A 21 -8.72 -7.10 -18.08
CA VAL A 21 -7.50 -6.96 -17.31
C VAL A 21 -6.95 -5.57 -17.65
N PRO A 22 -6.72 -4.69 -16.66
CA PRO A 22 -6.07 -3.41 -16.90
C PRO A 22 -4.79 -3.57 -17.72
N TRP A 23 -4.56 -2.67 -18.68
CA TRP A 23 -3.48 -2.79 -19.67
C TRP A 23 -2.10 -2.93 -19.02
N ASP A 24 -1.90 -2.28 -17.88
CA ASP A 24 -0.66 -2.29 -17.09
C ASP A 24 -0.42 -3.66 -16.45
N LEU A 25 -1.46 -4.29 -15.90
CA LEU A 25 -1.38 -5.65 -15.36
C LEU A 25 -1.13 -6.69 -16.47
N ALA A 26 -1.74 -6.49 -17.64
CA ALA A 26 -1.49 -7.32 -18.81
C ALA A 26 -0.05 -7.14 -19.33
N ALA A 27 0.46 -5.90 -19.35
CA ALA A 27 1.82 -5.59 -19.81
C ALA A 27 2.92 -6.22 -18.93
N ILE A 28 2.68 -6.37 -17.62
CA ILE A 28 3.60 -7.09 -16.72
C ILE A 28 3.37 -8.61 -16.70
N GLY A 29 2.44 -9.13 -17.52
CA GLY A 29 2.15 -10.56 -17.61
C GLY A 29 1.47 -11.15 -16.39
N LEU A 30 0.82 -10.33 -15.55
CA LEU A 30 0.25 -10.75 -14.27
C LEU A 30 -0.74 -11.94 -14.40
N PRO A 31 -1.68 -11.98 -15.36
CA PRO A 31 -2.62 -13.10 -15.46
C PRO A 31 -1.95 -14.47 -15.64
N ALA A 32 -0.84 -14.51 -16.37
CA ALA A 32 -0.07 -15.75 -16.56
C ALA A 32 0.75 -16.10 -15.31
N LEU A 33 1.19 -15.10 -14.54
CA LEU A 33 1.97 -15.30 -13.31
C LEU A 33 1.11 -15.88 -12.19
N GLU A 34 -0.09 -15.34 -11.98
CA GLU A 34 -1.01 -15.77 -10.92
C GLU A 34 -1.33 -17.27 -10.99
N THR A 35 -1.50 -17.80 -12.21
CA THR A 35 -1.77 -19.23 -12.44
C THR A 35 -0.57 -20.14 -12.19
N ARG A 36 0.67 -19.62 -12.20
CA ARG A 36 1.91 -20.42 -12.16
C ARG A 36 2.55 -20.49 -10.78
N VAL A 37 2.59 -19.39 -10.04
CA VAL A 37 3.33 -19.27 -8.77
C VAL A 37 2.43 -19.08 -7.55
N GLY A 38 1.14 -18.81 -7.75
CA GLY A 38 0.26 -18.37 -6.68
C GLY A 38 0.68 -17.01 -6.12
N VAL A 39 -0.14 -16.47 -5.21
CA VAL A 39 0.06 -15.12 -4.67
C VAL A 39 0.08 -15.21 -3.14
N PRO A 40 1.24 -15.48 -2.52
CA PRO A 40 1.30 -15.62 -1.07
C PRO A 40 0.99 -14.30 -0.37
N ALA A 41 0.33 -14.41 0.79
CA ALA A 41 0.14 -13.27 1.68
C ALA A 41 1.50 -12.83 2.24
N VAL A 42 1.91 -11.62 1.90
CA VAL A 42 3.13 -10.99 2.42
C VAL A 42 2.80 -9.60 2.94
N THR A 43 3.53 -9.13 3.95
CA THR A 43 3.46 -7.72 4.34
C THR A 43 4.28 -6.88 3.35
N VAL A 44 3.63 -5.88 2.77
CA VAL A 44 4.23 -4.84 1.93
C VAL A 44 4.16 -3.52 2.67
N ALA A 45 5.31 -2.91 2.95
CA ALA A 45 5.36 -1.56 3.48
C ALA A 45 5.26 -0.53 2.36
N ILE A 46 4.41 0.48 2.56
CA ILE A 46 4.24 1.63 1.69
C ILE A 46 4.86 2.83 2.40
N LEU A 47 6.09 3.17 2.04
CA LEU A 47 6.78 4.38 2.49
C LEU A 47 6.34 5.56 1.63
N ASP A 48 5.37 6.34 2.11
CA ASP A 48 4.68 7.33 1.28
C ASP A 48 3.94 8.40 2.14
N THR A 49 2.88 9.01 1.61
CA THR A 49 2.06 10.06 2.25
C THR A 49 1.09 9.55 3.32
N GLY A 50 1.05 8.23 3.54
CA GLY A 50 0.16 7.58 4.50
C GLY A 50 -1.13 7.02 3.89
N MET A 51 -1.98 6.48 4.77
CA MET A 51 -3.19 5.78 4.39
C MET A 51 -4.42 6.68 4.32
N SER A 52 -5.39 6.27 3.51
CA SER A 52 -6.75 6.78 3.56
C SER A 52 -7.73 5.62 3.58
N ALA A 53 -8.94 5.86 4.09
CA ALA A 53 -9.97 4.84 4.14
C ALA A 53 -10.48 4.57 2.72
N GLN A 54 -10.11 3.40 2.18
CA GLN A 54 -10.52 2.95 0.85
C GLN A 54 -11.34 1.67 1.01
N PRO A 55 -12.59 1.61 0.53
CA PRO A 55 -13.44 0.43 0.71
C PRO A 55 -12.80 -0.88 0.21
N TYR A 56 -12.09 -0.82 -0.91
CA TYR A 56 -11.42 -1.98 -1.51
C TYR A 56 -10.13 -2.41 -0.80
N LEU A 57 -9.61 -1.61 0.14
CA LEU A 57 -8.47 -1.95 1.00
C LEU A 57 -8.92 -2.27 2.44
N SER A 58 -10.23 -2.39 2.67
CA SER A 58 -10.76 -2.72 4.00
C SER A 58 -10.31 -4.12 4.41
N GLY A 59 -9.85 -4.27 5.65
CA GLY A 59 -9.45 -5.56 6.23
C GLY A 59 -8.02 -6.03 5.90
N VAL A 60 -7.30 -5.38 4.99
CA VAL A 60 -5.92 -5.78 4.63
C VAL A 60 -4.83 -4.91 5.26
N GLN A 61 -5.21 -3.74 5.79
CA GLN A 61 -4.30 -2.83 6.49
C GLN A 61 -3.75 -3.46 7.78
N GLN A 62 -2.50 -3.16 8.09
CA GLN A 62 -1.83 -3.43 9.37
C GLN A 62 -1.60 -2.11 10.11
N ALA A 63 -1.32 -2.20 11.42
CA ALA A 63 -0.96 -1.03 12.21
C ALA A 63 0.34 -0.41 11.68
N GLY A 64 0.22 0.75 11.04
CA GLY A 64 1.33 1.52 10.48
C GLY A 64 1.93 2.49 11.49
N TYR A 65 2.75 3.41 11.00
CA TYR A 65 3.35 4.48 11.81
C TYR A 65 3.63 5.74 11.00
N ASP A 66 3.51 6.89 11.65
CA ASP A 66 3.90 8.20 11.12
C ASP A 66 5.28 8.60 11.61
N PHE A 67 6.21 8.75 10.67
CA PHE A 67 7.59 9.12 10.93
C PHE A 67 7.88 10.59 10.73
N ILE A 68 6.93 11.40 10.26
CA ILE A 68 7.15 12.82 10.04
C ILE A 68 7.39 13.48 11.41
N SER A 69 8.60 14.00 11.61
CA SER A 69 9.02 14.53 12.91
C SER A 69 8.58 15.98 13.13
N ASP A 70 8.50 16.78 12.07
CA ASP A 70 8.17 18.20 12.12
C ASP A 70 6.65 18.43 12.06
N PRO A 71 6.01 18.95 13.14
CA PRO A 71 4.58 19.22 13.19
C PRO A 71 4.08 20.23 12.16
N SER A 72 4.96 21.10 11.64
CA SER A 72 4.60 22.02 10.57
C SER A 72 4.39 21.31 9.23
N ILE A 73 5.02 20.14 9.05
CA ILE A 73 4.94 19.29 7.86
C ILE A 73 3.82 18.23 8.02
N THR A 74 3.63 17.66 9.23
CA THR A 74 2.67 16.56 9.45
C THR A 74 1.23 16.95 9.10
N GLY A 75 0.78 18.12 9.55
CA GLY A 75 -0.58 18.57 9.31
C GLY A 75 -1.68 17.80 10.03
N ASP A 76 -1.35 17.03 11.06
CA ASP A 76 -2.27 16.31 11.97
C ASP A 76 -2.22 16.83 13.42
N GLY A 77 -1.31 17.78 13.71
CA GLY A 77 -1.21 18.44 15.02
C GLY A 77 -0.11 17.90 15.94
N GLY A 78 0.67 16.91 15.50
CA GLY A 78 1.79 16.35 16.26
C GLY A 78 3.01 16.05 15.39
N GLY A 79 4.04 15.44 16.00
CA GLY A 79 5.15 14.82 15.26
C GLY A 79 4.89 13.31 15.11
N ARG A 80 5.94 12.50 15.19
CA ARG A 80 5.86 11.04 15.05
C ARG A 80 4.81 10.39 15.96
N ASP A 81 3.95 9.53 15.40
CA ASP A 81 2.90 8.84 16.15
C ASP A 81 2.40 7.54 15.46
N PRO A 82 1.59 6.70 16.13
CA PRO A 82 1.07 5.46 15.56
C PRO A 82 -0.03 5.60 14.49
N HIS A 83 -0.35 6.81 14.05
CA HIS A 83 -1.48 7.14 13.19
C HIS A 83 -1.01 7.59 11.81
N ALA A 84 -0.61 6.62 10.97
CA ALA A 84 -0.14 6.84 9.59
C ALA A 84 -1.22 7.33 8.59
N TRP A 85 -2.20 8.12 9.02
CA TRP A 85 -3.24 8.67 8.16
C TRP A 85 -2.70 9.80 7.31
N ALA A 86 -3.03 9.79 6.03
CA ALA A 86 -2.76 10.89 5.14
C ALA A 86 -3.41 12.19 5.61
N SER A 87 -2.70 13.32 5.42
CA SER A 87 -3.32 14.65 5.54
C SER A 87 -4.48 14.78 4.56
N ARG A 88 -5.58 15.41 5.01
CA ARG A 88 -6.72 15.71 4.14
C ARG A 88 -6.37 16.81 3.14
N GLY A 89 -6.57 16.55 1.85
CA GLY A 89 -6.31 17.49 0.74
C GLY A 89 -4.88 17.41 0.18
N GLY A 90 -4.68 17.88 -1.06
CA GLY A 90 -3.36 17.88 -1.73
C GLY A 90 -2.82 16.48 -2.07
N VAL A 91 -1.51 16.28 -1.91
CA VAL A 91 -0.77 15.02 -2.19
C VAL A 91 -1.09 13.86 -1.24
N GLY A 92 -1.92 14.08 -0.20
CA GLY A 92 -2.16 13.10 0.87
C GLY A 92 -2.57 11.70 0.40
N TYR A 93 -3.21 11.57 -0.76
CA TYR A 93 -3.72 10.27 -1.24
C TYR A 93 -2.74 9.45 -2.09
N HIS A 94 -1.51 9.92 -2.31
CA HIS A 94 -0.52 9.20 -3.12
C HIS A 94 -0.21 7.81 -2.57
N GLY A 95 0.05 7.70 -1.26
CA GLY A 95 0.29 6.42 -0.58
C GLY A 95 -0.89 5.45 -0.68
N ALA A 96 -2.13 5.95 -0.64
CA ALA A 96 -3.31 5.13 -0.82
C ALA A 96 -3.46 4.62 -2.26
N ALA A 97 -3.08 5.43 -3.26
CA ALA A 97 -3.05 4.99 -4.66
C ALA A 97 -1.98 3.91 -4.89
N VAL A 98 -0.77 4.10 -4.34
CA VAL A 98 0.30 3.09 -4.37
C VAL A 98 -0.15 1.79 -3.69
N ALA A 99 -0.79 1.88 -2.53
CA ALA A 99 -1.36 0.74 -1.82
C ALA A 99 -2.39 -0.03 -2.68
N GLY A 100 -3.21 0.70 -3.44
CA GLY A 100 -4.15 0.11 -4.38
C GLY A 100 -3.49 -0.62 -5.54
N LEU A 101 -2.37 -0.12 -6.07
CA LEU A 101 -1.60 -0.82 -7.10
C LEU A 101 -0.94 -2.09 -6.55
N VAL A 102 -0.37 -2.02 -5.35
CA VAL A 102 0.17 -3.21 -4.65
C VAL A 102 -0.92 -4.28 -4.51
N HIS A 103 -2.12 -3.89 -4.10
CA HIS A 103 -3.22 -4.83 -3.91
C HIS A 103 -3.84 -5.35 -5.22
N GLN A 104 -3.74 -4.59 -6.31
CA GLN A 104 -4.09 -5.08 -7.65
C GLN A 104 -3.12 -6.16 -8.14
N VAL A 105 -1.82 -6.02 -7.83
CA VAL A 105 -0.79 -7.02 -8.18
C VAL A 105 -0.81 -8.22 -7.24
N ASN A 106 -1.06 -7.97 -5.95
CA ASN A 106 -1.15 -9.01 -4.92
C ASN A 106 -2.38 -8.78 -4.03
N PRO A 107 -3.54 -9.38 -4.37
CA PRO A 107 -4.75 -9.29 -3.56
C PRO A 107 -4.66 -9.97 -2.18
N SER A 108 -3.60 -10.75 -1.92
CA SER A 108 -3.35 -11.37 -0.62
C SER A 108 -2.40 -10.54 0.27
N ALA A 109 -1.83 -9.45 -0.25
CA ALA A 109 -0.89 -8.62 0.48
C ALA A 109 -1.53 -7.97 1.71
N ARG A 110 -0.78 -7.92 2.80
CA ARG A 110 -1.07 -7.11 3.97
C ARG A 110 -0.32 -5.79 3.85
N LEU A 111 -0.98 -4.69 4.12
CA LEU A 111 -0.47 -3.35 3.81
C LEU A 111 -0.03 -2.64 5.09
N LEU A 112 1.25 -2.29 5.16
CA LEU A 112 1.83 -1.55 6.27
C LEU A 112 2.14 -0.12 5.80
N HIS A 113 1.37 0.86 6.25
CA HIS A 113 1.63 2.26 5.90
C HIS A 113 2.71 2.86 6.78
N VAL A 114 3.72 3.46 6.14
CA VAL A 114 4.81 4.15 6.80
C VAL A 114 4.82 5.56 6.24
N ARG A 115 4.23 6.48 6.99
CA ARG A 115 4.01 7.84 6.54
C ARG A 115 5.28 8.66 6.75
N ILE A 116 5.85 9.17 5.66
CA ILE A 116 7.10 9.96 5.66
C ILE A 116 6.98 11.25 4.83
N ILE A 117 5.93 11.40 4.02
CA ILE A 117 5.66 12.60 3.24
C ILE A 117 4.45 13.33 3.83
N GLY A 118 4.64 14.60 4.17
CA GLY A 118 3.59 15.48 4.68
C GLY A 118 3.20 16.58 3.69
N ARG A 119 2.86 17.74 4.25
CA ARG A 119 2.46 18.93 3.49
C ARG A 119 3.51 19.34 2.47
N ALA A 120 3.03 19.91 1.37
CA ALA A 120 3.85 20.40 0.27
C ALA A 120 4.81 19.35 -0.34
N ASP A 121 4.47 18.06 -0.24
CA ASP A 121 5.32 16.94 -0.71
C ASP A 121 6.69 16.91 -0.02
N THR A 122 6.70 17.27 1.27
CA THR A 122 7.93 17.38 2.06
C THR A 122 8.20 16.09 2.81
N ALA A 123 9.41 15.56 2.64
CA ALA A 123 9.97 14.45 3.41
C ALA A 123 11.43 14.76 3.75
N THR A 124 11.88 14.36 4.94
CA THR A 124 13.28 14.47 5.34
C THR A 124 13.99 13.13 5.13
N LEU A 125 15.30 13.16 4.85
CA LEU A 125 16.09 11.93 4.77
C LEU A 125 16.06 11.15 6.09
N ALA A 126 16.10 11.87 7.23
CA ALA A 126 16.08 11.25 8.56
C ALA A 126 14.79 10.45 8.80
N ASP A 127 13.62 11.05 8.51
CA ASP A 127 12.33 10.39 8.67
C ASP A 127 12.17 9.22 7.69
N ALA A 128 12.66 9.37 6.45
CA ALA A 128 12.64 8.29 5.46
C ALA A 128 13.53 7.10 5.87
N VAL A 129 14.73 7.35 6.41
CA VAL A 129 15.64 6.31 6.88
C VAL A 129 15.08 5.60 8.11
N ASP A 130 14.52 6.33 9.06
CA ASP A 130 13.89 5.74 10.25
C ASP A 130 12.64 4.92 9.86
N GLY A 131 11.80 5.43 8.96
CA GLY A 131 10.67 4.69 8.42
C GLY A 131 11.09 3.41 7.72
N LEU A 132 12.18 3.45 6.92
CA LEU A 132 12.72 2.28 6.23
C LEU A 132 13.24 1.22 7.21
N ARG A 133 13.97 1.65 8.24
CA ARG A 133 14.48 0.79 9.32
C ARG A 133 13.35 0.09 10.06
N TRP A 134 12.35 0.86 10.47
CA TRP A 134 11.20 0.34 11.18
C TRP A 134 10.36 -0.62 10.33
N ALA A 135 10.16 -0.31 9.05
CA ALA A 135 9.48 -1.19 8.10
C ALA A 135 10.21 -2.54 7.94
N ALA A 136 11.54 -2.52 7.90
CA ALA A 136 12.36 -3.73 7.80
C ALA A 136 12.33 -4.60 9.07
N GLY A 137 12.03 -4.02 10.23
CA GLY A 137 11.70 -4.75 11.46
C GLY A 137 12.74 -4.67 12.58
N VAL A 138 12.59 -5.58 13.55
CA VAL A 138 13.23 -5.57 14.89
C VAL A 138 14.76 -5.48 14.90
N LEU A 139 15.43 -5.87 13.82
CA LEU A 139 16.89 -5.79 13.71
C LEU A 139 17.39 -4.35 13.48
N MET A 140 16.49 -3.41 13.19
CA MET A 140 16.80 -1.99 12.99
C MET A 140 15.86 -1.10 13.85
N PRO A 141 16.01 -1.09 15.18
CA PRO A 141 15.15 -0.31 16.06
C PRO A 141 15.33 1.20 15.83
N VAL A 142 14.24 1.94 15.92
CA VAL A 142 14.24 3.42 15.90
C VAL A 142 13.98 3.91 17.32
N PRO A 143 14.89 4.72 17.92
CA PRO A 143 14.69 5.27 19.26
C PRO A 143 13.34 6.01 19.39
N GLY A 144 12.62 5.74 20.49
CA GLY A 144 11.35 6.38 20.78
C GLY A 144 10.14 5.87 19.98
N VAL A 145 10.33 4.90 19.08
CA VAL A 145 9.24 4.30 18.27
C VAL A 145 8.98 2.87 18.72
N PRO A 146 7.71 2.45 18.92
CA PRO A 146 7.36 1.07 19.25
C PRO A 146 7.88 0.06 18.23
N VAL A 147 8.13 -1.18 18.67
CA VAL A 147 8.58 -2.24 17.78
C VAL A 147 7.52 -2.58 16.73
N ASN A 148 7.94 -2.69 15.46
CA ASN A 148 7.11 -3.21 14.39
C ASN A 148 6.90 -4.73 14.53
N LEU A 149 5.68 -5.16 14.84
CA LEU A 149 5.29 -6.58 14.92
C LEU A 149 4.94 -7.18 13.54
N HIS A 150 5.01 -6.38 12.49
CA HIS A 150 4.68 -6.75 11.10
C HIS A 150 5.81 -6.33 10.16
N PRO A 151 7.03 -6.88 10.31
CA PRO A 151 8.14 -6.53 9.43
C PRO A 151 7.80 -6.84 7.97
N ALA A 152 8.10 -5.90 7.09
CA ALA A 152 7.74 -6.00 5.70
C ALA A 152 8.71 -6.90 4.93
N ARG A 153 8.17 -7.77 4.08
CA ARG A 153 8.98 -8.57 3.15
C ARG A 153 9.37 -7.76 1.92
N VAL A 154 8.52 -6.81 1.55
CA VAL A 154 8.72 -5.89 0.42
C VAL A 154 8.47 -4.48 0.93
N ILE A 155 9.34 -3.55 0.56
CA ILE A 155 9.18 -2.13 0.86
C ILE A 155 9.10 -1.41 -0.48
N THR A 156 8.00 -0.69 -0.71
CA THR A 156 7.87 0.23 -1.85
C THR A 156 8.04 1.66 -1.35
N ALA A 157 8.83 2.45 -2.07
CA ALA A 157 9.10 3.84 -1.76
C ALA A 157 8.99 4.66 -3.05
N SER A 158 7.86 5.32 -3.22
CA SER A 158 7.55 6.14 -4.40
C SER A 158 7.73 7.62 -4.05
N VAL A 159 8.94 7.98 -3.64
CA VAL A 159 9.22 9.26 -2.98
C VAL A 159 10.35 10.01 -3.66
N LYS A 160 10.37 11.34 -3.47
CA LYS A 160 11.52 12.18 -3.80
C LYS A 160 12.04 12.84 -2.53
N LEU A 161 13.30 12.62 -2.22
CA LEU A 161 14.00 13.37 -1.17
C LEU A 161 14.67 14.57 -1.84
N ARG A 162 14.13 15.77 -1.63
CA ARG A 162 14.79 17.02 -2.04
C ARG A 162 15.76 17.43 -0.95
N ASP A 163 16.92 17.94 -1.37
CA ASP A 163 17.93 18.56 -0.52
C ASP A 163 18.34 17.70 0.69
N VAL A 164 19.13 16.66 0.39
CA VAL A 164 19.97 15.98 1.38
C VAL A 164 21.21 16.86 1.59
N PRO A 165 21.44 17.46 2.77
CA PRO A 165 22.74 18.05 3.08
C PRO A 165 23.85 16.98 3.09
#